data_AF-V6MBU7-F1
#
_entry.id   AF-V6MBU7-F1
#
_cell.length_a   1.000
_cell.length_b   1.000
_cell.length_c   1.000
_cell.angle_alpha   90.00
_cell.angle_beta   90.00
_cell.angle_gamma   90.00
#
_symmetry.space_group_name_H-M   'P 1'
#
loop_
_entity.id
_entity.type
_entity.pdbx_description
1 polymer ?
#
loop_
_entity_poly.entity_id
_entity_poly.type
_entity_poly.pdbx_seq_one_letter_code
_entity_poly.pdbx_strand_id
1 'polypeptide(L)' 'MPGLNPILKEIIWLIVKLVLEGMSREKAITTVAKERGLDAEELRRQLL' A
#
# COMPACT_ATOMS: atom_id res chain seq x y z
N MET A 1 4.58 16.30 -15.58
CA MET A 1 3.89 15.14 -14.97
C MET A 1 3.96 15.33 -13.47
N PRO A 2 2.85 15.48 -12.72
CA PRO A 2 2.94 15.45 -11.27
C PRO A 2 3.48 14.06 -10.90
N GLY A 3 4.73 14.01 -10.45
CA GLY A 3 5.34 12.75 -10.02
C GLY A 3 4.50 12.16 -8.91
N LEU A 4 4.31 10.84 -8.92
CA LEU A 4 3.63 10.13 -7.85
C LEU A 4 4.19 10.62 -6.50
N ASN A 5 3.32 11.04 -5.59
CA ASN A 5 3.69 11.55 -4.26
C ASN A 5 4.73 10.58 -3.63
N PRO A 6 5.91 11.05 -3.19
CA PRO A 6 6.95 10.18 -2.62
C PRO A 6 6.45 9.24 -1.52
N ILE A 7 5.48 9.69 -0.72
CA ILE A 7 4.84 8.88 0.33
C ILE A 7 4.06 7.72 -0.28
N LEU A 8 3.30 7.98 -1.34
CA LEU A 8 2.53 6.94 -2.03
C LEU A 8 3.46 5.90 -2.68
N LYS A 9 4.61 6.33 -3.21
CA LYS A 9 5.63 5.39 -3.74
C LYS A 9 6.15 4.46 -2.65
N GLU A 10 6.45 4.99 -1.47
CA GLU A 10 6.92 4.19 -0.34
C GLU A 10 5.86 3.17 0.10
N ILE A 11 4.60 3.60 0.21
CA ILE A 11 3.48 2.73 0.56
C ILE A 11 3.32 1.59 -0.45
N ILE A 12 3.36 1.88 -1.75
CA ILE A 12 3.29 0.87 -2.80
C ILE A 12 4.43 -0.14 -2.67
N TRP A 13 5.66 0.32 -2.42
CA TRP A 13 6.80 -0.57 -2.25
C TRP A 13 6.67 -1.52 -1.06
N LEU A 14 6.14 -1.05 0.06
CA LEU A 14 5.89 -1.90 1.24
C LEU A 14 4.85 -2.97 0.95
N ILE A 15 3.77 -2.60 0.25
CA ILE A 15 2.73 -3.56 -0.15
C ILE A 15 3.31 -4.61 -1.10
N VAL A 16 4.07 -4.19 -2.11
CA VAL A 16 4.74 -5.11 -3.05
C VAL A 16 5.68 -6.06 -2.33
N LYS A 17 6.48 -5.57 -1.38
CA LYS A 17 7.38 -6.40 -0.58
C LYS A 17 6.62 -7.51 0.16
N LEU A 18 5.54 -7.17 0.87
CA LEU A 18 4.73 -8.15 1.60
C LEU A 18 4.08 -9.19 0.65
N VAL A 19 3.65 -8.75 -0.54
CA VAL A 19 3.09 -9.66 -1.55
C VAL A 19 4.16 -10.62 -2.08
N LEU A 20 5.37 -10.14 -2.33
CA LEU A 20 6.50 -10.98 -2.76
C LEU A 20 6.92 -11.98 -1.66
N GLU A 21 6.71 -11.64 -0.39
CA GLU A 21 6.89 -12.54 0.75
C GLU A 21 5.75 -13.57 0.91
N GLY A 22 4.76 -13.57 0.01
CA GLY A 22 3.65 -14.53 -0.03
C GLY A 22 2.37 -14.07 0.65
N MET A 23 2.30 -12.81 1.10
CA MET A 23 1.05 -12.25 1.63
C MET A 23 0.06 -11.97 0.49
N SER A 24 -1.24 -12.19 0.72
CA SER A 24 -2.24 -11.75 -0.26
C SER A 24 -2.23 -10.23 -0.39
N ARG A 25 -2.51 -9.71 -1.58
CA ARG A 25 -2.55 -8.27 -1.86
C ARG A 25 -3.47 -7.52 -0.89
N GLU A 26 -4.66 -8.05 -0.63
CA GLU A 26 -5.64 -7.45 0.29
C GLU A 26 -5.10 -7.36 1.72
N LYS A 27 -4.46 -8.44 2.20
CA LYS A 27 -3.86 -8.47 3.54
C LYS A 27 -2.66 -7.54 3.62
N ALA A 28 -1.83 -7.46 2.57
CA ALA A 28 -0.71 -6.52 2.50
C ALA A 28 -1.17 -5.06 2.56
N ILE A 29 -2.22 -4.70 1.82
CA ILE A 29 -2.81 -3.35 1.87
C ILE A 29 -3.33 -3.04 3.28
N THR A 30 -4.10 -3.95 3.89
CA THR A 30 -4.63 -3.75 5.25
C THR A 30 -3.52 -3.66 6.30
N THR A 31 -2.46 -4.47 6.19
CA THR A 31 -1.30 -4.42 7.09
C THR A 31 -0.60 -3.07 6.99
N VAL A 32 -0.23 -2.63 5.78
CA VAL A 32 0.48 -1.36 5.58
C VAL A 32 -0.38 -0.17 5.99
N ALA A 33 -1.68 -0.20 5.70
CA ALA A 33 -2.61 0.84 6.13
C ALA A 33 -2.64 0.96 7.66
N LYS A 34 -2.74 -0.17 8.38
CA LYS A 34 -2.74 -0.21 9.84
C LYS A 34 -1.42 0.31 10.42
N GLU A 35 -0.28 -0.12 9.88
CA GLU A 35 1.05 0.30 10.36
C GLU A 35 1.33 1.79 10.15
N ARG A 36 0.76 2.37 9.09
CA ARG A 36 0.95 3.79 8.75
C ARG A 36 -0.18 4.70 9.24
N GLY A 37 -1.18 4.16 9.93
CA GLY A 37 -2.34 4.92 10.40
C GLY A 37 -3.20 5.48 9.26
N LEU A 38 -3.25 4.78 8.13
CA LEU A 38 -4.00 5.16 6.93
C LEU A 38 -5.35 4.44 6.89
N ASP A 39 -6.29 5.02 6.14
CA ASP A 39 -7.54 4.35 5.79
C ASP A 39 -7.25 3.26 4.74
N ALA A 40 -7.52 2.01 5.10
CA ALA A 40 -7.26 0.86 4.24
C ALA A 40 -8.17 0.86 2.99
N GLU A 41 -9.38 1.38 3.09
CA GLU A 41 -10.34 1.43 1.99
C GLU A 41 -9.99 2.52 0.99
N GLU A 42 -9.56 3.68 1.48
CA GLU A 42 -9.00 4.73 0.63
C GLU A 42 -7.73 4.25 -0.08
N LEU A 43 -6.84 3.55 0.64
CA LEU A 43 -5.63 2.99 0.05
C LEU A 43 -5.94 1.92 -1.00
N ARG A 44 -6.98 1.10 -0.81
CA ARG A 44 -7.44 0.15 -1.84
C ARG A 44 -7.89 0.86 -3.11
N ARG A 45 -8.70 1.92 -2.97
CA ARG A 45 -9.22 2.69 -4.13
C ARG A 45 -8.11 3.33 -4.96
N GLN A 46 -7.02 3.76 -4.32
CA GLN A 46 -5.88 4.35 -5.03
C GLN A 46 -4.99 3.32 -5.73
N LEU A 47 -5.09 2.04 -5.37
CA LEU A 47 -4.24 0.97 -5.89
C LEU A 47 -4.94 0.09 -6.92
N LEU A 48 -6.27 0.16 -7.05
CA LEU A 48 -7.08 -0.52 -8.06
C LEU A 48 -7.19 0.34 -9.32
#